data_AF-A0A2S2QTW8-F1
#
_entry.id   AF-A0A2S2QTW8-F1
#
_cell.length_a   1.000
_cell.length_b   1.000
_cell.length_c   1.000
_cell.angle_alpha   90.00
_cell.angle_beta   90.00
_cell.angle_gamma   90.00
#
_symmetry.space_group_name_H-M   'P 1'
#
loop_
_entity.id
_entity.type
_entity.pdbx_description
1 polymer ?
#
loop_
_entity_poly.entity_id
_entity_poly.type
_entity_poly.pdbx_seq_one_letter_code
_entity_poly.pdbx_strand_id
1 'polypeptide(L)'
;PGNEIIPPVQTPIGNVGLGICYDVRFSQMALMLTENGAQILTYPSAFFFGTGAHHWELLLRSRAIETQCYVIAAAQFGSHNATRKSWGHSMVVDPLGTIIAQCSDKPGFILAQIDLSLVTRVRQSMPIENHKRYDVYSKMLFPISCNEIIQDSLEFPFGSSIVKGLQIFYKTRLSFAFTNIKCVLPGHVLVAPNRVVAKMTELSSDEVQDLFLAVQKVQKVIEKVHVTNSSTIVIQDGQDAGQTIKVCIIFNNLLS
;
A
#
# COMPACT_ATOMS: atom_id res chain seq x y z
N PRO A 1 17.79 2.18 -3.10
CA PRO A 1 16.37 1.79 -3.22
C PRO A 1 15.51 2.85 -2.54
N GLY A 2 14.24 3.00 -2.92
CA GLY A 2 13.30 3.83 -2.15
C GLY A 2 13.02 3.25 -0.77
N ASN A 3 12.46 4.07 0.12
CA ASN A 3 12.15 3.66 1.50
C ASN A 3 10.68 3.28 1.71
N GLU A 4 9.82 3.57 0.73
CA GLU A 4 8.39 3.33 0.76
C GLU A 4 7.85 3.14 -0.67
N ILE A 5 6.70 2.50 -0.79
CA ILE A 5 5.96 2.44 -2.05
C ILE A 5 4.90 3.54 -2.01
N ILE A 6 4.96 4.43 -2.99
CA ILE A 6 4.08 5.59 -3.08
C ILE A 6 2.72 5.16 -3.63
N PRO A 7 1.59 5.65 -3.06
CA PRO A 7 0.28 5.36 -3.60
C PRO A 7 0.12 5.86 -5.04
N PRO A 8 -0.81 5.27 -5.82
CA PRO A 8 -1.12 5.76 -7.15
C PRO A 8 -1.49 7.25 -7.12
N VAL A 9 -0.98 7.99 -8.10
CA VAL A 9 -1.19 9.43 -8.22
C VAL A 9 -2.36 9.69 -9.16
N GLN A 10 -3.33 10.49 -8.71
CA GLN A 10 -4.43 10.92 -9.57
C GLN A 10 -3.92 11.87 -10.66
N THR A 11 -4.20 11.53 -11.92
CA THR A 11 -3.83 12.34 -13.08
C THR A 11 -5.03 12.55 -14.02
N PRO A 12 -4.93 13.43 -15.04
CA PRO A 12 -5.99 13.58 -16.05
C PRO A 12 -6.29 12.32 -16.87
N ILE A 13 -5.35 11.37 -16.96
CA ILE A 13 -5.53 10.12 -17.71
C ILE A 13 -6.00 8.95 -16.83
N GLY A 14 -6.19 9.17 -15.53
CA GLY A 14 -6.57 8.15 -14.55
C GLY A 14 -5.60 8.08 -13.38
N ASN A 15 -5.78 7.08 -12.54
CA ASN A 15 -4.94 6.87 -11.37
C ASN A 15 -3.69 6.04 -11.72
N VAL A 16 -2.49 6.62 -11.53
CA VAL A 16 -1.23 6.11 -12.07
C VAL A 16 -0.36 5.54 -10.95
N GLY A 17 -0.13 4.23 -10.96
CA GLY A 17 0.83 3.54 -10.12
C GLY A 17 2.24 3.61 -10.70
N LEU A 18 3.22 3.92 -9.84
CA LEU A 18 4.59 4.22 -10.24
C LEU A 18 5.53 3.05 -9.94
N GLY A 19 6.16 2.49 -10.97
CA GLY A 19 7.28 1.56 -10.88
C GLY A 19 8.40 1.98 -11.83
N ILE A 20 9.63 1.51 -11.60
CA ILE A 20 10.79 1.84 -12.43
C ILE A 20 11.53 0.56 -12.81
N CYS A 21 11.68 0.33 -14.12
CA CYS A 21 12.54 -0.69 -14.70
C CYS A 21 12.47 -2.06 -14.02
N TYR A 22 13.38 -2.33 -13.09
CA TYR A 22 13.54 -3.62 -12.42
C TYR A 22 12.30 -3.99 -11.59
N ASP A 23 11.51 -3.01 -11.15
CA ASP A 23 10.27 -3.19 -10.40
C ASP A 23 9.25 -4.07 -11.14
N VAL A 24 9.28 -4.10 -12.48
CA VAL A 24 8.39 -4.95 -13.28
C VAL A 24 8.56 -6.44 -12.97
N ARG A 25 9.70 -6.86 -12.40
CA ARG A 25 9.96 -8.25 -12.02
C ARG A 25 9.22 -8.68 -10.75
N PHE A 26 8.74 -7.74 -9.94
CA PHE A 26 8.10 -8.00 -8.65
C PHE A 26 6.59 -7.74 -8.76
N SER A 27 5.80 -8.78 -9.00
CA SER A 27 4.34 -8.67 -9.16
C SER A 27 3.65 -8.07 -7.93
N GLN A 28 4.22 -8.30 -6.74
CA GLN A 28 3.71 -7.77 -5.46
C GLN A 28 3.52 -6.26 -5.49
N MET A 29 4.46 -5.52 -6.11
CA MET A 29 4.36 -4.06 -6.19
C MET A 29 3.22 -3.62 -7.10
N ALA A 30 3.03 -4.31 -8.23
CA ALA A 30 1.94 -4.03 -9.17
C ALA A 30 0.56 -4.34 -8.58
N LEU A 31 0.44 -5.47 -7.87
CA LEU A 31 -0.76 -5.87 -7.14
C LEU A 31 -1.10 -4.84 -6.06
N MET A 32 -0.12 -4.42 -5.25
CA MET A 32 -0.31 -3.40 -4.22
C MET A 32 -0.79 -2.07 -4.80
N LEU A 33 -0.19 -1.57 -5.89
CA LEU A 33 -0.63 -0.34 -6.55
C LEU A 33 -2.08 -0.47 -7.06
N THR A 34 -2.44 -1.63 -7.60
CA THR A 34 -3.78 -1.90 -8.16
C THR A 34 -4.85 -2.02 -7.09
N GLU A 35 -4.54 -2.70 -5.98
CA GLU A 35 -5.40 -2.80 -4.79
C GLU A 35 -5.66 -1.42 -4.15
N ASN A 36 -4.78 -0.46 -4.40
CA ASN A 36 -4.94 0.94 -4.03
C ASN A 36 -5.46 1.84 -5.16
N GLY A 37 -6.10 1.22 -6.16
CA GLY A 37 -6.90 1.93 -7.15
C GLY A 37 -6.14 2.37 -8.40
N ALA A 38 -4.93 1.86 -8.66
CA ALA A 38 -4.27 2.10 -9.94
C ALA A 38 -5.15 1.59 -11.10
N GLN A 39 -5.19 2.38 -12.16
CA GLN A 39 -5.80 2.03 -13.46
C GLN A 39 -4.72 1.92 -14.55
N ILE A 40 -3.56 2.51 -14.28
CA ILE A 40 -2.39 2.58 -15.15
C ILE A 40 -1.17 2.27 -14.28
N LEU A 41 -0.26 1.45 -14.77
CA LEU A 41 1.05 1.20 -14.19
C LEU A 41 2.13 1.72 -15.13
N THR A 42 3.15 2.37 -14.60
CA THR A 42 4.29 2.83 -15.41
C THR A 42 5.55 2.04 -15.09
N TYR A 43 6.36 1.77 -16.11
CA TYR A 43 7.71 1.21 -15.96
C TYR A 43 8.73 1.90 -16.88
N PRO A 44 9.03 3.21 -16.69
CA PRO A 44 10.18 3.84 -17.33
C PRO A 44 11.46 3.04 -17.09
N SER A 45 12.20 2.75 -18.16
CA SER A 45 13.18 1.65 -18.15
C SER A 45 14.43 1.88 -18.99
N ALA A 46 15.51 1.22 -18.58
CA ALA A 46 16.71 1.03 -19.38
C ALA A 46 17.11 -0.45 -19.40
N PHE A 47 16.20 -1.30 -19.91
CA PHE A 47 16.39 -2.75 -19.95
C PHE A 47 17.63 -3.14 -20.75
N PHE A 48 18.43 -4.06 -20.20
CA PHE A 48 19.61 -4.58 -20.88
C PHE A 48 19.20 -5.40 -22.11
N PHE A 49 19.93 -5.24 -23.22
CA PHE A 49 19.58 -5.85 -24.51
C PHE A 49 19.30 -7.36 -24.43
N GLY A 50 20.19 -8.13 -23.78
CA GLY A 50 20.04 -9.59 -23.68
C GLY A 50 18.82 -10.04 -22.88
N THR A 51 18.48 -9.36 -21.78
CA THR A 51 17.30 -9.73 -20.98
C THR A 51 16.02 -9.12 -21.53
N GLY A 52 16.10 -7.98 -22.22
CA GLY A 52 14.97 -7.33 -22.87
C GLY A 52 14.32 -8.20 -23.94
N ALA A 53 15.13 -8.86 -24.76
CA ALA A 53 14.67 -9.77 -25.81
C ALA A 53 13.75 -10.90 -25.32
N HIS A 54 13.92 -11.33 -24.07
CA HIS A 54 13.15 -12.44 -23.50
C HIS A 54 12.05 -12.00 -22.54
N HIS A 55 12.30 -10.94 -21.75
CA HIS A 55 11.47 -10.63 -20.60
C HIS A 55 10.64 -9.35 -20.77
N TRP A 56 11.03 -8.42 -21.64
CA TRP A 56 10.44 -7.09 -21.67
C TRP A 56 8.95 -7.12 -21.96
N GLU A 57 8.56 -7.63 -23.14
CA GLU A 57 7.16 -7.75 -23.53
C GLU A 57 6.39 -8.64 -22.56
N LEU A 58 6.94 -9.83 -22.26
CA LEU A 58 6.27 -10.83 -21.44
C LEU A 58 5.89 -10.28 -20.06
N LEU A 59 6.82 -9.59 -19.39
CA LEU A 59 6.58 -9.03 -18.06
C LEU A 59 5.56 -7.89 -18.13
N LEU A 60 5.67 -6.97 -19.09
CA LEU A 60 4.73 -5.85 -19.21
C LEU A 60 3.30 -6.33 -19.49
N ARG A 61 3.14 -7.30 -20.38
CA ARG A 61 1.83 -7.91 -20.68
C ARG A 61 1.28 -8.68 -19.49
N SER A 62 2.14 -9.44 -18.80
CA SER A 62 1.74 -10.13 -17.56
C SER A 62 1.22 -9.15 -16.51
N ARG A 63 1.91 -8.02 -16.30
CA ARG A 63 1.48 -6.98 -15.37
C ARG A 63 0.14 -6.38 -15.78
N ALA A 64 -0.06 -6.10 -17.07
CA ALA A 64 -1.32 -5.56 -17.57
C ALA A 64 -2.51 -6.51 -17.30
N ILE A 65 -2.32 -7.80 -17.61
CA ILE A 65 -3.35 -8.83 -17.46
C ILE A 65 -3.68 -9.09 -15.98
N GLU A 66 -2.67 -9.35 -15.14
CA GLU A 66 -2.89 -9.76 -13.75
C GLU A 66 -3.44 -8.63 -12.87
N THR A 67 -3.23 -7.37 -13.29
CA THR A 67 -3.73 -6.19 -12.57
C THR A 67 -4.92 -5.52 -13.25
N GLN A 68 -5.28 -5.95 -14.46
CA GLN A 68 -6.31 -5.32 -15.29
C GLN A 68 -6.10 -3.80 -15.40
N CYS A 69 -4.84 -3.39 -15.58
CA CYS A 69 -4.42 -2.00 -15.75
C CYS A 69 -3.81 -1.81 -17.14
N TYR A 70 -3.83 -0.59 -17.64
CA TYR A 70 -2.89 -0.23 -18.70
C TYR A 70 -1.46 -0.29 -18.17
N VAL A 71 -0.51 -0.65 -19.01
CA VAL A 71 0.92 -0.56 -18.70
C VAL A 71 1.60 0.36 -19.70
N ILE A 72 2.23 1.43 -19.21
CA ILE A 72 2.97 2.40 -20.02
C ILE A 72 4.46 2.29 -19.69
N ALA A 73 5.26 1.89 -20.67
CA ALA A 73 6.67 1.60 -20.45
C ALA A 73 7.54 2.33 -21.49
N ALA A 74 7.96 3.54 -21.14
CA ALA A 74 8.97 4.27 -21.91
C ALA A 74 10.35 3.65 -21.66
N ALA A 75 11.11 3.39 -22.71
CA ALA A 75 12.38 2.68 -22.62
C ALA A 75 13.52 3.41 -23.35
N GLN A 76 14.70 3.36 -22.76
CA GLN A 76 15.96 3.70 -23.43
C GLN A 76 16.26 2.68 -24.53
N PHE A 77 16.80 3.15 -25.67
CA PHE A 77 17.10 2.33 -26.84
C PHE A 77 18.53 2.57 -27.33
N GLY A 78 19.15 1.52 -27.87
CA GLY A 78 20.42 1.62 -28.59
C GLY A 78 21.65 1.57 -27.69
N SER A 79 22.81 1.93 -28.27
CA SER A 79 24.11 1.92 -27.59
C SER A 79 24.33 3.25 -26.85
N HIS A 80 24.61 3.16 -25.55
CA HIS A 80 24.94 4.32 -24.70
C HIS A 80 26.45 4.53 -24.61
N ASN A 81 27.21 3.43 -24.65
CA ASN A 81 28.68 3.39 -24.68
C ASN A 81 29.13 1.99 -25.12
N ALA A 82 30.45 1.73 -25.12
CA ALA A 82 31.04 0.48 -25.61
C ALA A 82 30.50 -0.81 -24.93
N THR A 83 30.02 -0.73 -23.69
CA THR A 83 29.58 -1.91 -22.90
C THR A 83 28.09 -1.89 -22.56
N ARG A 84 27.39 -0.78 -22.79
CA ARG A 84 26.00 -0.59 -22.38
C ARG A 84 25.08 -0.35 -23.57
N LYS A 85 24.22 -1.33 -23.85
CA LYS A 85 23.17 -1.27 -24.86
C LYS A 85 21.81 -1.55 -24.22
N SER A 86 20.81 -0.74 -24.54
CA SER A 86 19.43 -0.93 -24.07
C SER A 86 18.51 -1.49 -25.15
N TRP A 87 17.52 -2.26 -24.70
CA TRP A 87 16.57 -2.96 -25.54
C TRP A 87 15.63 -2.02 -26.33
N GLY A 88 15.13 -0.96 -25.69
CA GLY A 88 14.09 -0.11 -26.28
C GLY A 88 12.71 -0.77 -26.21
N HIS A 89 12.02 -0.83 -27.36
CA HIS A 89 10.64 -1.34 -27.45
C HIS A 89 9.70 -0.66 -26.45
N SER A 90 9.78 0.68 -26.34
CA SER A 90 8.82 1.46 -25.57
C SER A 90 7.41 1.09 -26.03
N MET A 91 6.50 0.79 -25.11
CA MET A 91 5.17 0.30 -25.47
C MET A 91 4.08 0.72 -24.49
N VAL A 92 2.85 0.63 -24.96
CA VAL A 92 1.63 0.73 -24.17
C VAL A 92 0.84 -0.57 -24.34
N VAL A 93 0.48 -1.18 -23.23
CA VAL A 93 -0.31 -2.42 -23.17
C VAL A 93 -1.67 -2.11 -22.51
N ASP A 94 -2.75 -2.63 -23.08
CA ASP A 94 -4.10 -2.49 -22.52
C ASP A 94 -4.38 -3.50 -21.38
N PRO A 95 -5.50 -3.35 -20.63
CA PRO A 95 -5.87 -4.26 -19.54
C PRO A 95 -6.12 -5.73 -19.95
N LEU A 96 -6.27 -6.01 -21.25
CA LEU A 96 -6.41 -7.37 -21.79
C LEU A 96 -5.06 -7.99 -22.16
N GLY A 97 -3.97 -7.22 -22.06
CA GLY A 97 -2.63 -7.63 -22.45
C GLY A 97 -2.31 -7.41 -23.92
N THR A 98 -3.10 -6.63 -24.66
CA THR A 98 -2.83 -6.26 -26.05
C THR A 98 -1.83 -5.10 -26.09
N ILE A 99 -0.78 -5.22 -26.91
CA ILE A 99 0.13 -4.10 -27.19
C ILE A 99 -0.58 -3.16 -28.17
N ILE A 100 -1.03 -2.00 -27.69
CA ILE A 100 -1.79 -1.04 -28.49
C ILE A 100 -0.92 0.03 -29.16
N ALA A 101 0.33 0.18 -28.69
CA ALA A 101 1.33 1.01 -29.34
C ALA A 101 2.74 0.55 -28.95
N GLN A 102 3.68 0.57 -29.89
CA GLN A 102 5.09 0.22 -29.65
C GLN A 102 6.03 1.01 -30.57
N CYS A 103 7.13 1.52 -30.02
CA CYS A 103 8.19 2.17 -30.79
C CYS A 103 8.90 1.15 -31.68
N SER A 104 9.30 1.59 -32.88
CA SER A 104 10.27 0.87 -33.72
C SER A 104 11.69 0.93 -33.12
N ASP A 105 12.64 0.22 -33.73
CA ASP A 105 14.05 0.17 -33.31
C ASP A 105 14.83 1.45 -33.69
N LYS A 106 14.32 2.61 -33.28
CA LYS A 106 14.94 3.92 -33.43
C LYS A 106 14.44 4.89 -32.36
N PRO A 107 15.18 5.96 -32.03
CA PRO A 107 14.68 7.04 -31.20
C PRO A 107 13.37 7.61 -31.76
N GLY A 108 12.38 7.80 -30.90
CA GLY A 108 11.06 8.27 -31.30
C GLY A 108 10.06 8.20 -30.15
N PHE A 109 8.80 8.45 -30.47
CA PHE A 109 7.68 8.37 -29.55
C PHE A 109 6.52 7.61 -30.19
N ILE A 110 5.60 7.16 -29.34
CA ILE A 110 4.33 6.55 -29.73
C ILE A 110 3.18 7.30 -29.08
N LEU A 111 2.02 7.24 -29.73
CA LEU A 111 0.77 7.74 -29.20
C LEU A 111 -0.17 6.56 -28.98
N ALA A 112 -0.84 6.54 -27.84
CA ALA A 112 -1.86 5.56 -27.50
C ALA A 112 -3.03 6.26 -26.81
N GLN A 113 -4.24 5.88 -27.15
CA GLN A 113 -5.44 6.38 -26.48
C GLN A 113 -5.73 5.51 -25.25
N ILE A 114 -5.88 6.15 -24.09
CA ILE A 114 -6.25 5.46 -22.85
C ILE A 114 -7.77 5.58 -22.66
N ASP A 115 -8.46 4.44 -22.62
CA ASP A 115 -9.88 4.34 -22.32
C ASP A 115 -10.10 3.68 -20.95
N LEU A 116 -10.42 4.48 -19.93
CA LEU A 116 -10.70 3.99 -18.57
C LEU A 116 -12.03 3.21 -18.48
N SER A 117 -12.92 3.36 -19.45
CA SER A 117 -14.13 2.54 -19.51
C SER A 117 -13.78 1.08 -19.85
N LEU A 118 -12.69 0.82 -20.58
CA LEU A 118 -12.17 -0.52 -20.81
C LEU A 118 -11.71 -1.18 -19.49
N VAL A 119 -10.95 -0.46 -18.65
CA VAL A 119 -10.53 -0.96 -17.32
C VAL A 119 -11.76 -1.39 -16.52
N THR A 120 -12.80 -0.56 -16.52
CA THR A 120 -14.06 -0.83 -15.82
C THR A 120 -14.74 -2.08 -16.38
N ARG A 121 -14.90 -2.18 -17.70
CA ARG A 121 -15.50 -3.35 -18.37
C ARG A 121 -14.74 -4.64 -18.08
N VAL A 122 -13.40 -4.62 -18.17
CA VAL A 122 -12.57 -5.80 -17.92
C VAL A 122 -12.73 -6.29 -16.48
N ARG A 123 -12.64 -5.39 -15.49
CA ARG A 123 -12.83 -5.71 -14.06
C ARG A 123 -14.24 -6.22 -13.75
N GLN A 124 -15.27 -5.71 -14.44
CA GLN A 124 -16.63 -6.22 -14.29
C GLN A 124 -16.81 -7.60 -14.92
N SER A 125 -16.27 -7.82 -16.11
CA SER A 125 -16.39 -9.10 -16.83
C SER A 125 -15.60 -10.22 -16.18
N MET A 126 -14.47 -9.89 -15.55
CA MET A 126 -13.58 -10.84 -14.88
C MET A 126 -13.16 -10.24 -13.53
N PRO A 127 -13.97 -10.38 -12.48
CA PRO A 127 -13.73 -9.74 -11.19
C PRO A 127 -12.66 -10.49 -10.37
N ILE A 128 -11.42 -10.50 -10.86
CA ILE A 128 -10.30 -11.25 -10.24
C ILE A 128 -10.07 -10.87 -8.78
N GLU A 129 -10.31 -9.60 -8.42
CA GLU A 129 -10.17 -9.11 -7.05
C GLU A 129 -11.13 -9.80 -6.08
N ASN A 130 -12.34 -10.13 -6.54
CA ASN A 130 -13.35 -10.84 -5.73
C ASN A 130 -13.03 -12.35 -5.61
N HIS A 131 -12.17 -12.87 -6.47
CA HIS A 131 -11.75 -14.28 -6.46
C HIS A 131 -10.49 -14.52 -5.62
N LYS A 132 -9.83 -13.45 -5.16
CA LYS A 132 -8.65 -13.56 -4.30
C LYS A 132 -9.04 -14.15 -2.94
N ARG A 133 -8.18 -15.04 -2.44
CA ARG A 133 -8.36 -15.77 -1.18
C ARG A 133 -7.63 -15.06 -0.05
N TYR A 134 -8.17 -13.91 0.35
CA TYR A 134 -7.59 -13.13 1.45
C TYR A 134 -7.69 -13.82 2.83
N ASP A 135 -8.48 -14.89 2.90
CA ASP A 135 -8.50 -15.83 4.00
C ASP A 135 -7.28 -16.77 4.04
N VAL A 136 -6.57 -16.95 2.92
CA VAL A 136 -5.38 -17.79 2.79
C VAL A 136 -4.09 -16.95 2.74
N TYR A 137 -4.13 -15.76 2.14
CA TYR A 137 -2.99 -14.84 2.06
C TYR A 137 -3.43 -13.39 2.35
N SER A 138 -2.58 -12.60 3.03
CA SER A 138 -2.94 -11.21 3.35
C SER A 138 -3.05 -10.31 2.12
N LYS A 139 -3.89 -9.28 2.21
CA LYS A 139 -3.93 -8.21 1.22
C LYS A 139 -2.66 -7.38 1.27
N MET A 140 -2.17 -6.93 0.11
CA MET A 140 -0.95 -6.11 0.04
C MET A 140 -1.33 -4.64 0.15
N LEU A 141 -1.51 -4.17 1.38
CA LEU A 141 -1.76 -2.76 1.67
C LEU A 141 -0.43 -2.00 1.81
N PHE A 142 -0.41 -0.71 1.43
CA PHE A 142 0.75 0.14 1.70
C PHE A 142 1.06 0.13 3.18
N PRO A 143 2.34 0.10 3.61
CA PRO A 143 2.69 0.39 4.99
C PRO A 143 2.14 1.78 5.30
N ILE A 144 1.17 1.80 6.19
CA ILE A 144 0.20 2.87 6.22
C ILE A 144 0.74 4.04 7.06
N SER A 145 1.78 4.74 6.61
CA SER A 145 2.07 6.05 7.16
C SER A 145 1.28 7.10 6.40
N CYS A 146 0.09 7.42 6.87
CA CYS A 146 -0.48 8.72 6.57
C CYS A 146 0.38 9.75 7.31
N ASN A 147 1.32 10.39 6.62
CA ASN A 147 1.92 11.66 7.07
C ASN A 147 0.91 12.82 6.94
N GLU A 148 -0.40 12.53 6.90
CA GLU A 148 -1.42 13.55 6.99
C GLU A 148 -1.31 14.20 8.37
N ILE A 149 -1.05 15.51 8.38
CA ILE A 149 -1.11 16.32 9.60
C ILE A 149 -2.52 16.17 10.15
N ILE A 150 -2.66 15.47 11.27
CA ILE A 150 -3.93 15.31 11.96
C ILE A 150 -4.29 16.68 12.52
N GLN A 151 -5.32 17.31 11.96
CA GLN A 151 -5.83 18.56 12.50
C GLN A 151 -6.44 18.33 13.88
N ASP A 152 -6.13 19.24 14.81
CA ASP A 152 -6.58 19.21 16.20
C ASP A 152 -8.10 19.10 16.38
N SER A 153 -8.84 19.64 15.41
CA SER A 153 -10.32 19.66 15.37
C SER A 153 -10.96 18.36 14.90
N LEU A 154 -10.18 17.39 14.38
CA LEU A 154 -10.73 16.13 13.91
C LEU A 154 -11.18 15.26 15.09
N GLU A 155 -12.30 14.57 14.90
CA GLU A 155 -12.91 13.70 15.90
C GLU A 155 -12.92 12.25 15.41
N PHE A 156 -12.45 11.34 16.27
CA PHE A 156 -12.32 9.92 15.97
C PHE A 156 -13.17 9.11 16.96
N PRO A 157 -14.13 8.29 16.47
CA PRO A 157 -15.00 7.53 17.34
C PRO A 157 -14.23 6.43 18.07
N PHE A 158 -14.47 6.32 19.37
CA PHE A 158 -13.85 5.32 20.25
C PHE A 158 -14.90 4.79 21.24
N GLY A 159 -15.71 3.83 20.75
CA GLY A 159 -16.83 3.28 21.51
C GLY A 159 -17.90 4.34 21.70
N SER A 160 -18.24 4.66 22.95
CA SER A 160 -19.15 5.77 23.27
C SER A 160 -18.45 7.13 23.41
N SER A 161 -17.12 7.16 23.27
CA SER A 161 -16.28 8.35 23.47
C SER A 161 -15.74 8.86 22.14
N ILE A 162 -15.25 10.10 22.14
CA ILE A 162 -14.59 10.73 21.01
C ILE A 162 -13.15 11.05 21.38
N VAL A 163 -12.20 10.64 20.54
CA VAL A 163 -10.78 11.00 20.63
C VAL A 163 -10.55 12.20 19.71
N LYS A 164 -9.97 13.27 20.25
CA LYS A 164 -9.65 14.48 19.47
C LYS A 164 -8.32 14.31 18.74
N GLY A 165 -8.16 14.98 17.60
CA GLY A 165 -6.93 14.97 16.80
C GLY A 165 -5.66 15.28 17.60
N LEU A 166 -5.75 16.24 18.53
CA LEU A 166 -4.68 16.59 19.49
C LEU A 166 -4.13 15.41 20.29
N GLN A 167 -4.93 14.38 20.51
CA GLN A 167 -4.55 13.21 21.31
C GLN A 167 -3.89 12.12 20.45
N ILE A 168 -4.05 12.18 19.12
CA ILE A 168 -3.56 11.18 18.18
C ILE A 168 -2.17 11.58 17.69
N PHE A 169 -1.17 10.74 17.97
CA PHE A 169 0.21 11.00 17.56
C PHE A 169 0.69 10.04 16.46
N TYR A 170 -0.09 9.01 16.14
CA TYR A 170 0.18 8.09 15.04
C TYR A 170 -1.13 7.62 14.42
N LYS A 171 -1.23 7.62 13.09
CA LYS A 171 -2.43 7.18 12.39
C LYS A 171 -2.07 6.45 11.11
N THR A 172 -2.84 5.41 10.87
CA THR A 172 -2.92 4.67 9.63
C THR A 172 -4.34 4.76 9.04
N ARG A 173 -4.55 4.10 7.91
CA ARG A 173 -5.86 3.94 7.26
C ARG A 173 -6.76 3.01 8.04
N LEU A 174 -6.21 2.07 8.83
CA LEU A 174 -6.96 1.05 9.54
C LEU A 174 -6.88 1.16 11.07
N SER A 175 -5.94 1.94 11.61
CA SER A 175 -5.63 2.05 13.03
C SER A 175 -5.14 3.44 13.40
N PHE A 176 -5.16 3.76 14.69
CA PHE A 176 -4.61 4.99 15.23
C PHE A 176 -4.10 4.76 16.65
N ALA A 177 -3.11 5.54 17.08
CA ALA A 177 -2.57 5.53 18.43
C ALA A 177 -2.66 6.91 19.08
N PHE A 178 -3.08 6.91 20.34
CA PHE A 178 -3.42 8.13 21.05
C PHE A 178 -3.09 8.04 22.54
N THR A 179 -2.98 9.21 23.17
CA THR A 179 -2.69 9.32 24.60
C THR A 179 -3.93 8.99 25.43
N ASN A 180 -3.74 8.29 26.54
CA ASN A 180 -4.81 7.98 27.46
C ASN A 180 -5.08 9.17 28.40
N ILE A 181 -6.36 9.49 28.64
CA ILE A 181 -6.76 10.53 29.60
C ILE A 181 -6.41 10.10 31.05
N LYS A 182 -6.48 8.79 31.34
CA LYS A 182 -6.15 8.21 32.65
C LYS A 182 -4.94 7.28 32.53
N CYS A 183 -3.75 7.86 32.40
CA CYS A 183 -2.50 7.09 32.34
C CYS A 183 -2.28 6.34 33.66
N VAL A 184 -2.08 5.02 33.57
CA VAL A 184 -1.72 4.15 34.70
C VAL A 184 -0.23 4.31 35.02
N LEU A 185 0.60 4.45 33.97
CA LEU A 185 2.04 4.68 34.05
C LEU A 185 2.47 5.71 32.97
N PRO A 186 3.61 6.40 33.14
CA PRO A 186 4.22 7.20 32.07
C PRO A 186 4.43 6.36 30.80
N GLY A 187 4.16 6.93 29.63
CA GLY A 187 4.25 6.23 28.34
C GLY A 187 3.06 5.32 28.03
N HIS A 188 2.05 5.26 28.90
CA HIS A 188 0.82 4.50 28.64
C HIS A 188 0.01 5.10 27.48
N VAL A 189 -0.03 4.37 26.37
CA VAL A 189 -0.76 4.75 25.15
C VAL A 189 -1.68 3.63 24.69
N LEU A 190 -2.69 4.01 23.91
CA LEU A 190 -3.67 3.09 23.34
C LEU A 190 -3.50 3.03 21.83
N VAL A 191 -3.60 1.84 21.25
CA VAL A 191 -3.70 1.62 19.80
C VAL A 191 -5.04 0.94 19.53
N ALA A 192 -5.81 1.48 18.58
CA ALA A 192 -7.14 1.01 18.24
C ALA A 192 -7.37 1.00 16.72
N PRO A 193 -8.25 0.13 16.20
CA PRO A 193 -8.69 0.17 14.82
C PRO A 193 -9.57 1.41 14.55
N ASN A 194 -9.50 1.96 13.34
CA ASN A 194 -10.38 3.05 12.88
C ASN A 194 -11.86 2.59 12.84
N ARG A 195 -12.11 1.31 12.52
CA ARG A 195 -13.45 0.73 12.57
C ARG A 195 -13.78 0.30 13.99
N VAL A 196 -14.90 0.79 14.52
CA VAL A 196 -15.37 0.48 15.87
C VAL A 196 -15.87 -0.97 15.93
N VAL A 197 -15.09 -1.85 16.54
CA VAL A 197 -15.44 -3.26 16.82
C VAL A 197 -15.21 -3.60 18.27
N ALA A 198 -16.06 -4.44 18.86
CA ALA A 198 -15.95 -4.79 20.27
C ALA A 198 -14.95 -5.92 20.51
N LYS A 199 -14.85 -6.86 19.57
CA LYS A 199 -14.09 -8.12 19.69
C LYS A 199 -12.89 -8.16 18.76
N MET A 200 -11.80 -8.82 19.17
CA MET A 200 -10.68 -9.12 18.27
C MET A 200 -11.13 -9.98 17.09
N THR A 201 -12.07 -10.90 17.33
CA THR A 201 -12.61 -11.82 16.32
C THR A 201 -13.46 -11.13 15.25
N GLU A 202 -13.83 -9.86 15.46
CA GLU A 202 -14.57 -9.05 14.48
C GLU A 202 -13.63 -8.30 13.51
N LEU A 203 -12.32 -8.27 13.78
CA LEU A 203 -11.32 -7.65 12.92
C LEU A 203 -11.04 -8.53 11.69
N SER A 204 -10.87 -7.88 10.55
CA SER A 204 -10.31 -8.52 9.36
C SER A 204 -8.82 -8.82 9.54
N SER A 205 -8.27 -9.76 8.76
CA SER A 205 -6.84 -10.08 8.77
C SER A 205 -5.96 -8.84 8.52
N ASP A 206 -6.41 -7.94 7.64
CA ASP A 206 -5.72 -6.68 7.32
C ASP A 206 -5.69 -5.72 8.52
N GLU A 207 -6.81 -5.60 9.25
CA GLU A 207 -6.89 -4.77 10.46
C GLU A 207 -6.03 -5.37 11.57
N VAL A 208 -6.03 -6.69 11.77
CA VAL A 208 -5.14 -7.34 12.76
C VAL A 208 -3.68 -7.06 12.42
N GLN A 209 -3.28 -7.24 11.16
CA GLN A 209 -1.92 -7.00 10.72
C GLN A 209 -1.50 -5.54 10.93
N ASP A 210 -2.31 -4.58 10.47
CA ASP A 210 -2.02 -3.16 10.64
C ASP A 210 -1.97 -2.75 12.11
N LEU A 211 -2.91 -3.24 12.93
CA LEU A 211 -2.98 -2.92 14.35
C LEU A 211 -1.70 -3.35 15.09
N PHE A 212 -1.19 -4.56 14.86
CA PHE A 212 0.04 -5.02 15.50
C PHE A 212 1.31 -4.38 14.92
N LEU A 213 1.33 -4.05 13.63
CA LEU A 213 2.44 -3.26 13.06
C LEU A 213 2.46 -1.84 13.63
N ALA A 214 1.30 -1.22 13.83
CA ALA A 214 1.16 0.05 14.52
C ALA A 214 1.67 -0.03 15.95
N VAL A 215 1.29 -1.07 16.71
CA VAL A 215 1.80 -1.32 18.07
C VAL A 215 3.32 -1.45 18.08
N GLN A 216 3.91 -2.24 17.19
CA GLN A 216 5.37 -2.39 17.13
C GLN A 216 6.06 -1.04 16.86
N LYS A 217 5.51 -0.21 15.97
CA LYS A 217 6.07 1.10 15.65
C LYS A 217 5.93 2.09 16.80
N VAL A 218 4.74 2.13 17.42
CA VAL A 218 4.47 2.96 18.61
C VAL A 218 5.38 2.55 19.76
N GLN A 219 5.54 1.26 20.03
CA GLN A 219 6.43 0.74 21.08
C GLN A 219 7.87 1.23 20.91
N LYS A 220 8.44 1.10 19.71
CA LYS A 220 9.80 1.59 19.41
C LYS A 220 9.96 3.09 19.70
N VAL A 221 8.93 3.88 19.44
CA VAL A 221 8.94 5.33 19.72
C VAL A 221 8.83 5.60 21.21
N ILE A 222 7.89 4.95 21.91
CA ILE A 222 7.66 5.13 23.35
C ILE A 222 8.89 4.70 24.16
N GLU A 223 9.49 3.55 23.85
CA GLU A 223 10.73 3.06 24.48
C GLU A 223 11.89 4.06 24.32
N LYS A 224 12.02 4.66 23.13
CA LYS A 224 13.03 5.69 22.86
C LYS A 224 12.77 6.99 23.63
N VAL A 225 11.51 7.44 23.70
CA VAL A 225 11.11 8.68 24.40
C VAL A 225 11.29 8.56 25.91
N HIS A 226 10.96 7.39 26.47
CA HIS A 226 11.02 7.15 27.92
C HIS A 226 12.29 6.45 28.39
N VAL A 227 13.24 6.19 27.49
CA VAL A 227 14.56 5.60 27.79
C VAL A 227 14.41 4.27 28.56
N THR A 228 13.62 3.35 28.01
CA THR A 228 13.39 2.01 28.56
C THR A 228 13.57 0.93 27.50
N ASN A 229 13.76 -0.31 27.94
CA ASN A 229 13.94 -1.49 27.11
C ASN A 229 12.81 -2.54 27.28
N SER A 230 11.79 -2.22 28.09
CA SER A 230 10.76 -3.17 28.50
C SER A 230 9.37 -2.55 28.35
N SER A 231 8.48 -3.30 27.70
CA SER A 231 7.11 -2.89 27.44
C SER A 231 6.15 -4.08 27.61
N THR A 232 4.95 -3.83 28.09
CA THR A 232 3.86 -4.81 28.20
C THR A 232 2.74 -4.43 27.24
N ILE A 233 2.35 -5.40 26.42
CA ILE A 233 1.21 -5.29 25.51
C ILE A 233 0.03 -6.04 26.14
N VAL A 234 -1.08 -5.34 26.42
CA VAL A 234 -2.30 -5.96 27.00
C VAL A 234 -3.48 -5.77 26.05
N ILE A 235 -4.33 -6.78 25.92
CA ILE A 235 -5.61 -6.73 25.22
C ILE A 235 -6.69 -7.24 26.15
N GLN A 236 -7.74 -6.46 26.36
CA GLN A 236 -8.91 -6.84 27.14
C GLN A 236 -10.07 -7.07 26.18
N ASP A 237 -10.30 -8.33 25.79
CA ASP A 237 -11.34 -8.71 24.85
C ASP A 237 -12.54 -9.38 25.56
N GLY A 238 -13.58 -8.59 25.86
CA GLY A 238 -14.79 -9.02 26.54
C GLY A 238 -14.90 -8.61 28.00
N GLN A 239 -16.11 -8.75 28.54
CA GLN A 239 -16.45 -8.32 29.90
C GLN A 239 -15.59 -9.03 30.96
N ASP A 240 -15.41 -10.34 30.84
CA ASP A 240 -14.63 -11.14 31.80
C ASP A 240 -13.13 -10.83 31.74
N ALA A 241 -12.64 -10.30 30.61
CA ALA A 241 -11.27 -9.81 30.46
C ALA A 241 -11.10 -8.38 31.01
N GLY A 242 -12.15 -7.77 31.56
CA GLY A 242 -12.13 -6.41 32.10
C GLY A 242 -12.28 -5.31 31.04
N GLN A 243 -12.80 -5.62 29.85
CA GLN A 243 -13.02 -4.63 28.80
C GLN A 243 -14.02 -3.57 29.25
N THR A 244 -13.56 -2.33 29.39
CA THR A 244 -14.38 -1.20 29.86
C THR A 244 -15.06 -0.42 28.73
N ILE A 245 -14.47 -0.44 27.53
CA ILE A 245 -14.98 0.24 26.33
C ILE A 245 -15.14 -0.82 25.25
N LYS A 246 -16.28 -0.83 24.55
CA LYS A 246 -16.58 -1.76 23.44
C LYS A 246 -15.78 -1.43 22.17
N VAL A 247 -14.47 -1.32 22.32
CA VAL A 247 -13.47 -1.18 21.27
C VAL A 247 -12.34 -2.15 21.57
N CYS A 248 -11.87 -2.85 20.54
CA CYS A 248 -10.63 -3.60 20.63
C CYS A 248 -9.44 -2.65 20.87
N ILE A 249 -8.73 -2.83 21.99
CA ILE A 249 -7.66 -1.93 22.42
C ILE A 249 -6.41 -2.72 22.74
N ILE A 250 -5.27 -2.23 22.25
CA ILE A 250 -3.96 -2.67 22.69
C ILE A 250 -3.36 -1.60 23.59
N PHE A 251 -3.12 -1.97 24.85
CA PHE A 251 -2.44 -1.14 25.84
C PHE A 251 -0.94 -1.39 25.71
N ASN A 252 -0.16 -0.32 25.65
CA ASN A 252 1.30 -0.41 25.76
C ASN A 252 1.75 0.28 27.04
N ASN A 253 2.20 -0.51 28.02
CA ASN A 253 2.71 -0.02 29.30
C ASN A 253 4.22 -0.20 29.38
N LEU A 254 4.92 0.80 29.90
CA LEU A 254 6.33 0.65 30.23
C LEU A 254 6.46 -0.09 31.56
N LEU A 255 7.38 -1.04 31.61
CA LEU A 255 7.86 -1.60 32.87
C LEU A 255 9.19 -0.94 33.18
N SER A 256 9.33 -0.43 34.40
CA SER A 256 10.59 0.11 34.96
C SER A 256 11.48 -1.02 35.46
#